data_AF-A0A9P9CS29-F1
#
_entry.id   AF-A0A9P9CS29-F1
#
_cell.length_a   1.000
_cell.length_b   1.000
_cell.length_c   1.000
_cell.angle_alpha   90.00
_cell.angle_beta   90.00
_cell.angle_gamma   90.00
#
_symmetry.space_group_name_H-M   'P 1'
#
loop_
_entity.id
_entity.type
_entity.pdbx_description
1 polymer ?
#
loop_
_entity_poly.entity_id
_entity_poly.type
_entity_poly.pdbx_seq_one_letter_code
_entity_poly.pdbx_strand_id
1 'polypeptide(L)'
;MVNALAGQALLGVAILLVLHVAFSTYEHLTILKALDRPDDHIPFNIVVEAFVALFLGIFGAALKTPELKEISWASEMKTRAVDEFDSRLAFMGVRHRGAKLFGDAAMKQ
;
A
#
# COMPACT_ATOMS: atom_id res chain seq x y z
N MET A 1 -9.73 -5.06 -4.95
CA MET A 1 -9.29 -4.00 -5.88
C MET A 1 -9.88 -2.63 -5.55
N VAL A 2 -11.19 -2.52 -5.29
CA VAL A 2 -11.86 -1.23 -4.99
C VAL A 2 -11.33 -0.55 -3.73
N ASN A 3 -11.06 -1.30 -2.64
CA ASN A 3 -10.53 -0.75 -1.39
C ASN A 3 -9.14 -0.11 -1.54
N ALA A 4 -8.28 -0.70 -2.37
CA ALA A 4 -6.92 -0.19 -2.58
C ALA A 4 -6.94 1.16 -3.34
N LEU A 5 -7.80 1.28 -4.34
CA LEU A 5 -7.96 2.52 -5.11
C LEU A 5 -8.59 3.63 -4.25
N ALA A 6 -9.61 3.29 -3.47
CA ALA A 6 -10.23 4.23 -2.52
C ALA A 6 -9.23 4.69 -1.45
N GLY A 7 -8.45 3.78 -0.88
CA GLY A 7 -7.38 4.09 0.07
C GLY A 7 -6.29 4.99 -0.53
N GLN A 8 -5.85 4.73 -1.76
CA GLN A 8 -4.90 5.59 -2.46
C GLN A 8 -5.46 6.99 -2.74
N ALA A 9 -6.71 7.10 -3.19
CA ALA A 9 -7.35 8.39 -3.42
C ALA A 9 -7.50 9.18 -2.13
N LEU A 10 -7.97 8.54 -1.05
CA LEU A 10 -8.13 9.17 0.26
C LEU A 10 -6.79 9.64 0.83
N LEU A 11 -5.74 8.82 0.69
CA LEU A 11 -4.38 9.18 1.11
C LEU A 11 -3.85 10.37 0.30
N GLY A 12 -4.10 10.40 -1.01
CA GLY A 12 -3.73 11.52 -1.88
C GLY A 12 -4.40 12.82 -1.47
N VAL A 13 -5.71 12.79 -1.18
CA VAL A 13 -6.46 13.95 -0.68
C VAL A 13 -5.92 14.38 0.69
N ALA A 14 -5.62 13.45 1.59
CA ALA A 14 -5.05 13.77 2.89
C ALA A 14 -3.70 14.49 2.78
N ILE A 15 -2.83 14.06 1.86
CA ILE A 15 -1.54 14.73 1.61
C ILE A 15 -1.76 16.16 1.12
N LEU A 16 -2.69 16.38 0.17
CA LEU A 16 -3.01 17.73 -0.30
C LEU A 16 -3.57 18.62 0.81
N LEU A 17 -4.41 18.08 1.68
CA LEU A 17 -4.93 18.81 2.84
C LEU A 17 -3.83 19.16 3.85
N VAL A 18 -2.91 18.24 4.13
CA VAL A 18 -1.75 18.53 5.00
C VAL A 18 -0.90 19.65 4.41
N LEU A 19 -0.62 19.61 3.10
CA LEU A 19 0.12 20.68 2.43
C LEU A 19 -0.62 22.02 2.48
N HIS A 20 -1.94 22.00 2.30
CA HIS A 20 -2.78 23.19 2.39
C HIS A 20 -2.72 23.81 3.79
N VAL A 21 -2.94 23.01 4.84
CA VAL A 21 -2.89 23.47 6.23
C VAL A 21 -1.49 23.95 6.62
N ALA A 22 -0.44 23.27 6.16
CA ALA A 22 0.93 23.69 6.39
C ALA A 22 1.21 25.06 5.75
N PHE A 23 0.72 25.29 4.53
CA PHE A 23 0.84 26.58 3.86
C PHE A 23 0.04 27.68 4.58
N SER A 24 -1.21 27.42 4.97
CA SER A 24 -2.03 28.38 5.73
C SER A 24 -1.41 28.73 7.09
N THR A 25 -0.83 27.74 7.78
CA THR A 25 -0.09 27.98 9.02
C THR A 25 1.16 28.82 8.78
N TYR A 26 1.91 28.52 7.72
CA TYR A 26 3.10 29.28 7.34
C TYR A 26 2.78 30.74 7.01
N GLU A 27 1.74 30.98 6.22
CA GLU A 27 1.28 32.33 5.87
C GLU A 27 0.87 33.10 7.12
N HIS A 28 0.05 32.49 7.99
CA HIS A 28 -0.39 33.10 9.23
C HIS A 28 0.77 33.48 10.15
N LEU A 29 1.72 32.57 10.36
CA LEU A 29 2.92 32.83 11.18
C LEU A 29 3.82 33.90 10.56
N THR A 30 3.90 33.97 9.23
CA THR A 30 4.70 34.99 8.54
C THR A 30 4.07 36.38 8.71
N ILE A 31 2.74 36.47 8.66
CA ILE A 31 2.01 37.72 8.92
C ILE A 31 2.19 38.17 10.37
N LEU A 32 2.07 37.26 11.34
CA LEU A 32 2.29 37.58 12.76
C LEU A 32 3.70 38.11 13.03
N LYS A 33 4.71 37.52 12.38
CA LYS A 33 6.09 38.01 12.43
C LYS A 33 6.23 39.41 11.82
N ALA A 34 5.57 39.68 10.70
CA ALA A 34 5.61 41.00 10.06
C ALA A 34 4.90 42.09 10.88
N LEU A 35 3.93 41.72 11.70
CA LEU A 35 3.17 42.62 12.58
C LEU A 35 3.81 42.82 13.97
N ASP A 36 4.99 42.24 14.22
CA ASP A 36 5.67 42.25 15.52
C ASP A 36 4.80 41.70 16.67
N ARG A 37 3.95 40.71 16.36
CA ARG A 37 3.04 40.03 17.31
C ARG A 37 3.27 38.52 17.29
N PRO A 38 4.45 38.04 17.72
CA PRO A 38 4.80 36.62 17.64
C PRO A 38 4.02 35.72 18.59
N ASP A 39 3.46 36.28 19.67
CA ASP A 39 2.77 35.53 20.73
C ASP A 39 1.29 35.28 20.45
N ASP A 40 0.79 35.70 19.28
CA ASP A 40 -0.61 35.45 18.94
C ASP A 40 -0.83 33.97 18.60
N HIS A 41 -2.04 33.51 18.86
CA HIS A 41 -2.43 32.12 18.77
C HIS A 41 -2.86 31.76 17.34
N ILE A 42 -2.61 30.52 16.93
CA ILE A 42 -3.09 30.01 15.65
C ILE A 42 -4.63 29.92 15.70
N PRO A 43 -5.35 30.40 14.65
CA PRO A 43 -6.79 30.31 14.57
C PRO A 43 -7.27 28.87 14.73
N PHE A 44 -8.33 28.69 15.52
CA PHE A 44 -8.93 27.38 15.77
C PHE A 44 -9.33 26.63 14.49
N ASN A 45 -9.70 27.36 13.42
CA ASN A 45 -10.03 26.74 12.13
C ASN A 45 -8.85 25.95 11.54
N ILE A 46 -7.64 26.54 11.53
CA ILE A 46 -6.43 25.87 10.99
C ILE A 46 -6.11 24.62 11.81
N VAL A 47 -6.32 24.69 13.13
CA VAL A 47 -6.15 23.53 14.03
C VAL A 47 -7.13 22.41 13.67
N VAL A 48 -8.41 22.74 13.47
CA VAL A 48 -9.44 21.75 13.08
C VAL A 48 -9.10 21.14 11.72
N GLU A 49 -8.73 21.95 10.73
CA GLU A 49 -8.32 21.46 9.41
C GLU A 49 -7.10 20.52 9.50
N ALA A 50 -6.13 20.82 10.37
CA ALA A 50 -4.97 19.94 10.63
C ALA A 50 -5.39 18.57 11.18
N PHE A 51 -6.31 18.56 12.16
CA PHE A 51 -6.83 17.32 12.72
C PHE A 51 -7.64 16.53 11.69
N VAL A 52 -8.45 17.20 10.88
CA VAL A 52 -9.20 16.55 9.79
C VAL A 52 -8.23 15.90 8.80
N ALA A 53 -7.20 16.61 8.36
CA ALA A 53 -6.18 16.08 7.46
C ALA A 53 -5.43 14.88 8.06
N LEU A 54 -5.10 14.94 9.36
CA LEU A 54 -4.47 13.84 10.10
C LEU A 54 -5.36 12.60 10.12
N PHE A 55 -6.63 12.73 10.53
CA PHE A 55 -7.54 11.60 10.59
C PHE A 55 -7.78 10.98 9.21
N LEU A 56 -7.98 11.82 8.18
CA LEU A 56 -8.11 11.34 6.80
C LEU A 56 -6.86 10.55 6.36
N GLY A 57 -5.66 11.03 6.72
CA GLY A 57 -4.41 10.35 6.43
C GLY A 57 -4.31 8.98 7.11
N ILE A 58 -4.68 8.89 8.38
CA ILE A 58 -4.70 7.63 9.13
C ILE A 58 -5.66 6.62 8.48
N PHE A 59 -6.89 7.04 8.18
CA PHE A 59 -7.88 6.16 7.54
C PHE A 59 -7.46 5.75 6.12
N GLY A 60 -6.91 6.68 5.34
CA GLY A 60 -6.41 6.40 3.99
C GLY A 60 -5.26 5.41 4.01
N ALA A 61 -4.35 5.54 4.97
CA ALA A 61 -3.22 4.62 5.16
C ALA A 61 -3.70 3.23 5.57
N ALA A 62 -4.65 3.15 6.52
CA ALA A 62 -5.22 1.89 6.96
C ALA A 62 -5.93 1.15 5.82
N LEU A 63 -6.76 1.85 5.03
CA LEU A 63 -7.50 1.25 3.91
C LEU A 63 -6.61 0.83 2.73
N LYS A 64 -5.43 1.45 2.58
CA LYS A 64 -4.45 1.07 1.56
C LYS A 64 -3.78 -0.28 1.87
N THR A 65 -3.78 -0.72 3.12
CA THR A 65 -3.06 -1.95 3.51
C THR A 65 -3.65 -3.18 2.82
N PRO A 66 -2.81 -4.13 2.36
CA PRO A 66 -3.29 -5.38 1.81
C PRO A 66 -4.00 -6.21 2.88
N GLU A 67 -4.92 -7.08 2.45
CA GLU A 67 -5.60 -8.00 3.35
C GLU A 67 -4.59 -8.90 4.08
N LEU A 68 -4.87 -9.19 5.35
CA LEU A 68 -4.03 -10.06 6.16
C LEU A 68 -4.09 -11.48 5.57
N LYS A 69 -2.92 -12.06 5.30
CA LYS A 69 -2.80 -13.47 4.91
C LYS A 69 -2.89 -14.35 6.16
N GLU A 70 -3.62 -15.47 6.07
CA GLU A 70 -3.64 -16.47 7.13
C GLU A 70 -2.25 -17.11 7.34
N ILE A 71 -1.88 -17.32 8.60
CA ILE A 71 -0.57 -17.87 8.99
C ILE A 71 -0.55 -19.40 9.11
N SER A 72 -1.72 -20.05 9.02
CA SER A 72 -1.82 -21.50 9.23
C SER A 72 -1.36 -22.27 8.00
N TRP A 73 -0.39 -23.17 8.19
CA TRP A 73 0.05 -24.10 7.16
C TRP A 73 -1.11 -24.96 6.61
N ALA A 74 -2.09 -25.31 7.44
CA ALA A 74 -3.25 -26.08 7.01
C ALA A 74 -4.15 -25.29 6.05
N SER A 75 -4.21 -23.96 6.20
CA SER A 75 -4.93 -23.06 5.28
C SER A 75 -4.22 -22.97 3.94
N GLU A 76 -2.90 -22.79 3.96
CA GLU A 76 -2.08 -22.73 2.75
C GLU A 76 -2.01 -24.08 2.02
N MET A 77 -2.08 -25.21 2.72
CA MET A 77 -2.14 -26.56 2.11
C MET A 77 -3.47 -26.87 1.41
N LYS A 78 -4.57 -26.19 1.74
CA LYS A 78 -5.86 -26.42 1.06
C LYS A 78 -5.87 -25.93 -0.38
N THR A 79 -5.08 -24.92 -0.70
CA THR A 79 -5.03 -24.30 -2.03
C THR A 79 -3.97 -24.92 -2.94
N ARG A 80 -3.07 -25.75 -2.40
CA ARG A 80 -1.97 -26.37 -3.14
C ARG A 80 -2.31 -27.81 -3.54
N ALA A 81 -1.87 -28.21 -4.73
CA ALA A 81 -2.05 -29.57 -5.22
C ALA A 81 -0.91 -30.49 -4.73
N VAL A 82 -1.21 -31.79 -4.55
CA VAL A 82 -0.20 -32.79 -4.16
C VAL A 82 0.93 -32.87 -5.19
N ASP A 83 0.60 -32.78 -6.47
CA ASP A 83 1.56 -32.82 -7.57
C ASP A 83 2.59 -31.67 -7.51
N GLU A 84 2.21 -30.52 -6.95
CA GLU A 84 3.12 -29.38 -6.79
C GLU A 84 4.24 -29.71 -5.80
N PHE A 85 3.91 -30.42 -4.71
CA PHE A 85 4.88 -30.89 -3.72
C PHE A 85 5.63 -32.14 -4.16
N ASP A 86 4.97 -33.05 -4.86
CA ASP A 86 5.58 -34.31 -5.32
C ASP A 86 6.49 -34.14 -6.54
N SER A 87 6.49 -32.96 -7.17
CA SER A 87 7.39 -32.63 -8.28
C SER A 87 8.88 -32.76 -7.94
N ARG A 88 9.25 -32.67 -6.65
CA ARG A 88 10.61 -32.84 -6.09
C ARG A 88 11.69 -32.34 -7.06
N LEU A 89 11.60 -31.08 -7.47
CA LEU A 89 12.41 -30.49 -8.55
C LEU A 89 13.92 -30.68 -8.37
N ALA A 90 14.41 -30.70 -7.13
CA ALA A 90 15.81 -30.97 -6.81
C ALA A 90 16.29 -32.38 -7.23
N PHE A 91 15.37 -33.32 -7.43
CA PHE A 91 15.60 -34.70 -7.86
C PHE A 91 14.94 -34.99 -9.21
N MET A 92 14.70 -33.97 -10.03
CA MET A 92 14.03 -34.13 -11.32
C MET A 92 14.82 -35.08 -12.22
N GLY A 93 14.19 -36.21 -12.57
CA GLY A 93 14.75 -37.17 -13.51
C GLY A 93 14.63 -36.66 -14.95
N VAL A 94 15.74 -36.24 -15.56
CA VAL A 94 15.78 -35.73 -16.95
C VAL A 94 15.57 -36.81 -18.03
N ARG A 95 15.59 -38.11 -17.65
CA ARG A 95 15.37 -39.24 -18.56
C ARG A 95 13.96 -39.80 -18.39
N HIS A 96 12.98 -39.13 -18.98
CA HIS A 96 11.57 -39.57 -18.97
C HIS A 96 10.99 -39.66 -20.39
N ARG A 97 9.85 -40.35 -20.52
CA ARG A 97 9.15 -40.58 -21.81
C ARG A 97 8.77 -39.30 -22.54
N GLY A 98 8.56 -38.19 -21.83
CA GLY A 98 8.29 -36.87 -22.42
C GLY A 98 9.33 -36.42 -23.46
N ALA A 99 10.60 -36.80 -23.32
CA ALA A 99 11.64 -36.47 -24.31
C ALA A 99 11.39 -37.08 -25.69
N LYS A 100 10.75 -38.26 -25.76
CA LYS A 100 10.40 -38.92 -27.02
C LYS A 100 9.04 -38.49 -27.57
N LEU A 101 8.16 -38.01 -26.69
CA LEU A 101 6.79 -37.60 -27.05
C LEU A 101 6.71 -36.13 -27.45
N PHE A 102 7.59 -35.27 -26.91
CA PHE A 102 7.55 -33.81 -27.10
C PHE A 102 8.90 -33.18 -27.52
N GLY A 103 9.95 -33.99 -27.71
CA GLY A 103 11.32 -33.51 -27.98
C GLY A 103 11.48 -32.69 -29.27
N ASP A 104 10.78 -33.07 -30.35
CA ASP A 104 10.87 -32.36 -31.64
C ASP A 104 10.07 -31.04 -31.67
N ALA A 105 9.04 -30.91 -30.82
CA ALA A 105 8.22 -29.70 -30.72
C ALA A 105 8.86 -28.63 -29.83
N ALA A 106 9.62 -29.03 -28.80
CA ALA A 106 10.28 -28.14 -27.86
C ALA A 106 11.60 -27.52 -28.39
N MET A 107 12.25 -28.15 -29.38
CA MET A 107 13.49 -27.65 -29.99
C MET A 107 13.31 -26.54 -31.04
N LYS A 108 12.06 -26.18 -31.39
CA LYS A 108 11.75 -25.20 -32.45
C LYS A 108 11.46 -23.77 -31.94
N GLN A 109 11.73 -23.49 -30.67
CA GLN A 109 11.60 -22.16 -30.06
C GLN A 109 12.96 -21.57 -29.71
#